data_AF-A0A671V2Z5-F1
#
_entry.id   AF-A0A671V2Z5-F1
#
_cell.length_a   1.000
_cell.length_b   1.000
_cell.length_c   1.000
_cell.angle_alpha   90.00
_cell.angle_beta   90.00
_cell.angle_gamma   90.00
#
_symmetry.space_group_name_H-M   'P 1'
#
loop_
_entity.id
_entity.type
_entity.pdbx_description
1 polymer ?
#
loop_
_entity_poly.entity_id
_entity_poly.type
_entity_poly.pdbx_seq_one_letter_code
_entity_poly.pdbx_strand_id
1 'polypeptide(L)'
;MEMTMRFPLLLLICSLCTAQLQTESDNHIIPLGGETEAVRREPTNTTDQPQGCKQDIHAVLREMSASLAEQRVEMRHLQRENEAQAAKLTKLELQTTELEKQKTELELQKTKLEKQQTELELQTTELEKQKTEVDKLKQELQAQTAELISIKARTNVTENQVEVLKRDGEVKQVAFSASLFTSGSGTLGPFNTHTPLVFRHVVTNIGNAYNPNTGTQSHKIKSFI
;
A
#
# COMPACT_ATOMS: atom_id res chain seq x y z
N MET A 1 -0.78 -38.63 -6.42
CA MET A 1 -0.73 -39.98 -5.84
C MET A 1 0.08 -39.89 -4.55
N GLU A 2 -0.28 -40.68 -3.53
CA GLU A 2 0.24 -40.68 -2.14
C GLU A 2 -0.56 -39.89 -1.09
N MET A 3 -1.82 -40.30 -0.86
CA MET A 3 -2.56 -39.97 0.38
C MET A 3 -3.49 -41.14 0.77
N THR A 4 -2.95 -42.36 0.88
CA THR A 4 -3.79 -43.55 1.19
C THR A 4 -3.17 -44.56 2.16
N MET A 5 -2.12 -44.21 2.91
CA MET A 5 -1.45 -45.17 3.83
C MET A 5 -1.41 -44.75 5.31
N ARG A 6 -2.05 -43.65 5.72
CA ARG A 6 -2.00 -43.17 7.12
C ARG A 6 -3.18 -43.56 8.01
N PHE A 7 -4.27 -44.07 7.43
CA PHE A 7 -5.43 -44.54 8.17
C PHE A 7 -5.25 -45.90 8.91
N PRO A 8 -4.55 -46.92 8.36
CA PRO A 8 -4.38 -48.19 9.08
C PRO A 8 -3.43 -48.08 10.29
N LEU A 9 -2.48 -47.11 10.26
CA LEU A 9 -1.56 -46.89 11.38
C LEU A 9 -2.27 -46.30 12.61
N LEU A 10 -3.22 -45.38 12.39
CA LEU A 10 -4.03 -44.77 13.45
C LEU A 10 -4.98 -45.78 14.12
N LEU A 11 -5.51 -46.73 13.35
CA LEU A 11 -6.34 -47.82 13.89
C LEU A 11 -5.51 -48.84 14.71
N LEU A 12 -4.25 -49.08 14.33
CA LEU A 12 -3.33 -49.94 15.09
C LEU A 12 -3.00 -49.34 16.47
N ILE A 13 -2.80 -48.02 16.55
CA ILE A 13 -2.49 -47.33 17.81
C ILE A 13 -3.70 -47.34 18.75
N CYS A 14 -4.92 -47.22 18.22
CA CYS A 14 -6.15 -47.32 19.02
C CYS A 14 -6.41 -48.74 19.59
N SER A 15 -5.99 -49.80 18.90
CA SER A 15 -6.19 -51.18 19.37
C SER A 15 -5.20 -51.61 20.46
N LEU A 16 -4.03 -50.96 20.58
CA LEU A 16 -3.10 -51.22 21.68
C LEU A 16 -3.51 -50.48 22.97
N CYS A 17 -4.22 -49.35 22.87
CA CYS A 17 -4.70 -48.60 24.03
C CYS A 17 -5.82 -49.30 24.81
N THR A 18 -6.64 -50.13 24.16
CA THR A 18 -7.74 -50.87 24.83
C THR A 18 -7.27 -52.15 25.53
N ALA A 19 -6.02 -52.58 25.35
CA ALA A 19 -5.47 -53.78 25.98
C ALA A 19 -4.76 -53.53 27.33
N GLN A 20 -4.55 -52.28 27.75
CA GLN A 20 -3.81 -51.96 29.00
C GLN A 20 -4.63 -51.23 30.09
N LEU A 21 -5.93 -51.01 29.89
CA LEU A 21 -6.82 -50.49 30.94
C LEU A 21 -7.74 -51.59 31.47
N GLN A 22 -7.14 -52.65 32.03
CA GLN A 22 -7.85 -53.59 32.90
C GLN A 22 -6.91 -54.07 34.01
N THR A 23 -6.76 -53.23 35.05
CA THR A 23 -6.41 -53.67 36.41
C THR A 23 -7.59 -53.23 37.27
N GLU A 24 -8.65 -54.03 37.32
CA GLU A 24 -8.83 -55.05 38.37
C GLU A 24 -8.58 -54.44 39.76
N SER A 25 -9.51 -53.57 40.16
CA SER A 25 -9.68 -53.17 41.57
C SER A 25 -10.78 -54.03 42.18
N ASP A 26 -10.49 -55.30 42.42
CA ASP A 26 -11.28 -56.13 43.34
C ASP A 26 -10.31 -56.88 44.24
N ASN A 27 -9.98 -56.29 45.39
CA ASN A 27 -9.44 -57.03 46.52
C ASN A 27 -10.39 -56.88 47.70
N HIS A 28 -11.26 -57.88 47.75
CA HIS A 28 -12.12 -58.26 48.85
C HIS A 28 -11.31 -58.36 50.15
N ILE A 29 -11.68 -57.58 51.17
CA ILE A 29 -11.27 -57.84 52.55
C ILE A 29 -11.88 -59.21 52.93
N ILE A 30 -11.05 -60.20 53.21
CA ILE A 30 -11.44 -61.45 53.86
C ILE A 30 -11.33 -61.24 55.38
N PRO A 31 -12.43 -61.33 56.16
CA PRO A 31 -12.35 -61.45 57.60
C PRO A 31 -12.29 -62.95 57.96
N LEU A 32 -11.13 -63.45 58.38
CA LEU A 32 -11.06 -64.76 59.04
C LEU A 32 -10.28 -64.64 60.34
N GLY A 33 -11.01 -64.85 61.44
CA GLY A 33 -10.51 -64.84 62.80
C GLY A 33 -9.73 -66.10 63.17
N GLY A 34 -9.18 -66.05 64.38
CA GLY A 34 -8.47 -67.13 65.04
C GLY A 34 -7.76 -66.58 66.25
N GLU A 35 -8.45 -66.63 67.38
CA GLU A 35 -8.06 -66.23 68.73
C GLU A 35 -6.68 -66.78 69.14
N THR A 36 -5.99 -66.13 70.08
CA THR A 36 -5.63 -66.70 71.40
C THR A 36 -4.80 -65.68 72.20
N GLU A 37 -5.44 -64.93 73.10
CA GLU A 37 -4.79 -64.48 74.33
C GLU A 37 -5.51 -65.14 75.51
N ALA A 38 -4.91 -66.22 76.01
CA ALA A 38 -5.33 -66.89 77.23
C ALA A 38 -4.59 -66.26 78.42
N VAL A 39 -5.39 -65.87 79.41
CA VAL A 39 -4.99 -65.33 80.70
C VAL A 39 -4.26 -66.38 81.57
N ARG A 40 -3.17 -65.93 82.20
CA ARG A 40 -2.60 -66.34 83.52
C ARG A 40 -1.77 -67.63 83.59
N ARG A 41 -0.50 -67.48 83.99
CA ARG A 41 0.06 -67.82 85.33
C ARG A 41 1.60 -67.75 85.30
N GLU A 42 2.17 -66.99 86.23
CA GLU A 42 3.51 -67.25 86.78
C GLU A 42 3.51 -68.63 87.50
N PRO A 43 4.65 -69.36 87.54
CA PRO A 43 5.58 -69.18 88.66
C PRO A 43 7.09 -69.46 88.39
N THR A 44 7.92 -68.78 89.19
CA THR A 44 9.16 -69.24 89.84
C THR A 44 10.34 -69.79 89.01
N ASN A 45 11.40 -68.97 88.99
CA ASN A 45 12.77 -69.25 89.44
C ASN A 45 13.66 -70.33 88.77
N THR A 46 14.94 -69.89 88.67
CA THR A 46 16.23 -70.61 88.68
C THR A 46 16.81 -71.18 87.38
N THR A 47 17.82 -70.43 86.89
CA THR A 47 19.23 -70.88 86.76
C THR A 47 19.75 -71.37 85.39
N ASP A 48 20.78 -70.64 84.91
CA ASP A 48 21.92 -70.99 84.03
C ASP A 48 21.82 -71.04 82.47
N GLN A 49 22.27 -69.91 81.87
CA GLN A 49 23.17 -69.75 80.70
C GLN A 49 22.61 -69.94 79.25
N PRO A 50 23.02 -69.15 78.20
CA PRO A 50 23.99 -68.05 78.13
C PRO A 50 23.34 -66.69 77.80
N GLN A 51 23.48 -65.70 78.69
CA GLN A 51 22.97 -64.33 78.48
C GLN A 51 23.57 -63.63 77.24
N GLY A 52 24.75 -64.08 76.77
CA GLY A 52 25.48 -63.48 75.65
C GLY A 52 24.87 -63.69 74.26
N CYS A 53 24.32 -64.88 73.95
CA CYS A 53 23.81 -65.17 72.60
C CYS A 53 22.47 -64.48 72.28
N LYS A 54 21.60 -64.26 73.30
CA LYS A 54 20.33 -63.52 73.09
C LYS A 54 20.57 -62.02 72.94
N GLN A 55 21.52 -61.46 73.68
CA GLN A 55 21.90 -60.04 73.58
C GLN A 55 22.46 -59.70 72.19
N ASP A 56 23.23 -60.61 71.61
CA ASP A 56 23.83 -60.47 70.27
C ASP A 56 22.78 -60.44 69.16
N ILE A 57 21.78 -61.34 69.18
CA ILE A 57 20.67 -61.34 68.21
C ILE A 57 19.84 -60.04 68.31
N HIS A 58 19.61 -59.53 69.52
CA HIS A 58 18.90 -58.26 69.71
C HIS A 58 19.73 -57.05 69.23
N ALA A 59 21.07 -57.11 69.33
CA ALA A 59 21.95 -56.09 68.79
C ALA A 59 21.88 -56.06 67.26
N VAL A 60 22.01 -57.22 66.59
CA VAL A 60 21.89 -57.32 65.13
C VAL A 60 20.50 -56.89 64.64
N LEU A 61 19.42 -57.30 65.33
CA LEU A 61 18.06 -56.88 64.97
C LEU A 61 17.86 -55.36 65.12
N ARG A 62 18.49 -54.74 66.13
CA ARG A 62 18.46 -53.29 66.33
C ARG A 62 19.25 -52.58 65.23
N GLU A 63 20.42 -53.09 64.85
CA GLU A 63 21.21 -52.55 63.73
C GLU A 63 20.46 -52.67 62.41
N MET A 64 19.89 -53.83 62.09
CA MET A 64 19.05 -54.02 60.90
C MET A 64 17.83 -53.08 60.92
N SER A 65 17.20 -52.90 62.07
CA SER A 65 16.08 -51.96 62.22
C SER A 65 16.53 -50.51 61.99
N ALA A 66 17.73 -50.14 62.44
CA ALA A 66 18.32 -48.82 62.22
C ALA A 66 18.67 -48.61 60.73
N SER A 67 19.36 -49.56 60.08
CA SER A 67 19.67 -49.49 58.65
C SER A 67 18.41 -49.45 57.78
N LEU A 68 17.38 -50.23 58.13
CA LEU A 68 16.11 -50.22 57.40
C LEU A 68 15.34 -48.90 57.62
N ALA A 69 15.45 -48.30 58.81
CA ALA A 69 14.93 -46.96 59.06
C ALA A 69 15.69 -45.89 58.25
N GLU A 70 17.01 -46.00 58.13
CA GLU A 70 17.86 -45.13 57.32
C GLU A 70 17.50 -45.21 55.83
N GLN A 71 17.43 -46.42 55.27
CA GLN A 71 16.98 -46.62 53.88
C GLN A 71 15.56 -46.09 53.62
N ARG A 72 14.64 -46.23 54.57
CA ARG A 72 13.28 -45.63 54.46
C ARG A 72 13.31 -44.10 54.46
N VAL A 73 14.28 -43.47 55.11
CA VAL A 73 14.48 -42.02 55.05
C VAL A 73 15.04 -41.63 53.68
N GLU A 74 16.04 -42.34 53.17
CA GLU A 74 16.62 -42.10 51.84
C GLU A 74 15.58 -42.29 50.72
N MET A 75 14.77 -43.36 50.75
CA MET A 75 13.69 -43.56 49.79
C MET A 75 12.69 -42.40 49.79
N ARG A 76 12.34 -41.88 50.98
CA ARG A 76 11.47 -40.71 51.07
C ARG A 76 12.14 -39.44 50.57
N HIS A 77 13.46 -39.30 50.73
CA HIS A 77 14.22 -38.19 50.16
C HIS A 77 14.20 -38.24 48.63
N LEU A 78 14.59 -39.38 48.05
CA LEU A 78 14.59 -39.59 46.59
C LEU A 78 13.20 -39.40 45.99
N GLN A 79 12.14 -39.85 46.67
CA GLN A 79 10.75 -39.63 46.23
C GLN A 79 10.43 -38.12 46.15
N ARG A 80 10.80 -37.34 47.16
CA ARG A 80 10.60 -35.88 47.14
C ARG A 80 11.44 -35.20 46.07
N GLU A 81 12.67 -35.67 45.84
CA GLU A 81 13.52 -35.14 44.77
C GLU A 81 12.92 -35.43 43.39
N ASN A 82 12.38 -36.63 43.16
CA ASN A 82 11.68 -36.99 41.94
C ASN A 82 10.44 -36.11 41.71
N GLU A 83 9.64 -35.87 42.76
CA GLU A 83 8.49 -34.97 42.70
C GLU A 83 8.91 -33.52 42.39
N ALA A 84 9.99 -33.02 43.02
CA ALA A 84 10.52 -31.70 42.75
C ALA A 84 11.10 -31.57 41.33
N GLN A 85 11.72 -32.61 40.79
CA GLN A 85 12.18 -32.66 39.41
C GLN A 85 11.02 -32.69 38.42
N ALA A 86 9.97 -33.48 38.68
CA ALA A 86 8.75 -33.49 37.87
C ALA A 86 8.09 -32.11 37.81
N ALA A 87 8.01 -31.40 38.95
CA ALA A 87 7.48 -30.04 39.00
C ALA A 87 8.36 -29.01 38.25
N LYS A 88 9.68 -29.19 38.23
CA LYS A 88 10.58 -28.36 37.41
C LYS A 88 10.39 -28.63 35.92
N LEU A 89 10.19 -29.89 35.55
CA LEU A 89 9.99 -30.31 34.16
C LEU A 89 8.69 -29.71 33.59
N THR A 90 7.58 -29.79 34.33
CA THR A 90 6.31 -29.16 33.90
C THR A 90 6.42 -27.64 33.78
N LYS A 91 7.17 -26.98 34.69
CA LYS A 91 7.43 -25.54 34.59
C LYS A 91 8.25 -25.18 33.34
N LEU A 92 9.26 -25.97 33.02
CA LEU A 92 10.06 -25.79 31.80
C LEU A 92 9.20 -25.98 30.55
N GLU A 93 8.36 -27.02 30.50
CA GLU A 93 7.43 -27.25 29.39
C GLU A 93 6.50 -26.04 29.18
N LEU A 94 5.92 -25.49 30.26
CA LEU A 94 5.10 -24.28 30.17
C LEU A 94 5.90 -23.07 29.64
N GLN A 95 7.15 -22.89 30.08
CA GLN A 95 8.00 -21.82 29.54
C GLN A 95 8.33 -22.02 28.06
N THR A 96 8.57 -23.25 27.62
CA THR A 96 8.84 -23.54 26.20
C THR A 96 7.62 -23.23 25.31
N THR A 97 6.41 -23.53 25.76
CA THR A 97 5.19 -23.23 25.01
C THR A 97 4.91 -21.73 24.91
N GLU A 98 5.12 -20.97 26.00
CA GLU A 98 4.98 -19.51 25.99
C GLU A 98 6.03 -18.84 25.07
N LEU A 99 7.27 -19.33 25.10
CA LEU A 99 8.33 -18.82 24.22
C LEU A 99 8.02 -19.07 22.75
N GLU A 100 7.52 -20.26 22.40
CA GLU A 100 7.08 -20.55 21.03
C GLU A 100 5.90 -19.66 20.61
N LYS A 101 4.95 -19.37 21.50
CA LYS A 101 3.85 -18.42 21.21
C LYS A 101 4.39 -17.02 20.91
N GLN A 102 5.29 -16.50 21.75
CA GLN A 102 5.91 -15.19 21.54
C GLN A 102 6.69 -15.12 20.23
N LYS A 103 7.40 -16.20 19.88
CA LYS A 103 8.13 -16.32 18.61
C LYS A 103 7.19 -16.25 17.41
N THR A 104 6.03 -16.92 17.46
CA THR A 104 5.03 -16.83 16.38
C THR A 104 4.42 -15.43 16.24
N GLU A 105 4.19 -14.74 17.36
CA GLU A 105 3.68 -13.36 17.34
C GLU A 105 4.71 -12.39 16.77
N LEU A 106 5.99 -12.56 17.11
CA LEU A 106 7.08 -11.75 16.58
C LEU A 106 7.26 -11.93 15.06
N GLU A 107 7.16 -13.16 14.56
CA GLU A 107 7.15 -13.43 13.11
C GLU A 107 5.94 -12.79 12.41
N LEU A 108 4.75 -12.83 13.03
CA LEU A 108 3.57 -12.14 12.48
C LEU A 108 3.76 -10.62 12.43
N GLN A 109 4.36 -10.03 13.46
CA GLN A 109 4.65 -8.59 13.48
C GLN A 109 5.69 -8.22 12.41
N LYS A 110 6.73 -9.04 12.23
CA LYS A 110 7.76 -8.85 11.21
C LYS A 110 7.15 -8.83 9.80
N THR A 111 6.32 -9.81 9.46
CA THR A 111 5.65 -9.86 8.15
C THR A 111 4.73 -8.66 7.92
N LYS A 112 4.04 -8.18 8.97
CA LYS A 112 3.22 -6.96 8.88
C LYS A 112 4.07 -5.72 8.61
N LEU A 113 5.22 -5.60 9.26
CA LEU A 113 6.14 -4.49 9.06
C LEU A 113 6.73 -4.50 7.64
N GLU A 114 7.14 -5.66 7.14
CA GLU A 114 7.60 -5.84 5.75
C GLU A 114 6.52 -5.43 4.74
N LYS A 115 5.25 -5.80 4.98
CA LYS A 115 4.13 -5.35 4.14
C LYS A 115 3.94 -3.84 4.17
N GLN A 116 4.04 -3.20 5.35
CA GLN A 116 3.95 -1.75 5.46
C GLN A 116 5.11 -1.04 4.76
N GLN A 117 6.31 -1.59 4.85
CA GLN A 117 7.48 -1.05 4.17
C GLN A 117 7.31 -1.06 2.65
N THR A 118 6.87 -2.19 2.08
CA THR A 118 6.62 -2.30 0.62
C THR A 118 5.49 -1.37 0.15
N GLU A 119 4.43 -1.20 0.94
CA GLU A 119 3.35 -0.25 0.62
C GLU A 119 3.84 1.20 0.63
N LEU A 120 4.68 1.57 1.60
CA LEU A 120 5.28 2.90 1.66
C LEU A 120 6.21 3.15 0.46
N GLU A 121 7.05 2.18 0.09
CA GLU A 121 7.91 2.27 -1.10
C GLU A 121 7.07 2.49 -2.37
N LEU A 122 5.97 1.75 -2.54
CA LEU A 122 5.07 1.95 -3.67
C LEU A 122 4.47 3.37 -3.69
N GLN A 123 4.01 3.88 -2.55
CA GLN A 123 3.48 5.24 -2.45
C GLN A 123 4.54 6.30 -2.78
N THR A 124 5.80 6.11 -2.35
CA THR A 124 6.88 7.05 -2.68
C THR A 124 7.16 7.12 -4.18
N THR A 125 7.16 5.98 -4.88
CA THR A 125 7.37 5.94 -6.34
C THR A 125 6.22 6.58 -7.12
N GLU A 126 4.97 6.37 -6.69
CA GLU A 126 3.80 7.01 -7.32
C GLU A 126 3.81 8.53 -7.09
N LEU A 127 4.18 8.99 -5.89
CA LEU A 127 4.29 10.42 -5.59
C LEU A 127 5.40 11.09 -6.42
N GLU A 128 6.52 10.39 -6.64
CA GLU A 128 7.60 10.87 -7.51
C GLU A 128 7.12 10.98 -8.97
N LYS A 129 6.37 9.99 -9.47
CA LYS A 129 5.76 10.04 -10.81
C LYS A 129 4.80 11.23 -10.94
N GLN A 130 3.90 11.44 -9.99
CA GLN A 130 2.98 12.57 -9.99
C GLN A 130 3.72 13.92 -9.97
N LYS A 131 4.81 14.03 -9.21
CA LYS A 131 5.66 15.21 -9.20
C LYS A 131 6.24 15.52 -10.59
N THR A 132 6.74 14.51 -11.30
CA THR A 132 7.26 14.72 -12.66
C THR A 132 6.19 15.15 -13.66
N GLU A 133 4.94 14.67 -13.51
CA GLU A 133 3.83 15.06 -14.37
C GLU A 133 3.39 16.50 -14.12
N VAL A 134 3.34 16.92 -12.84
CA VAL A 134 3.09 18.31 -12.45
C VAL A 134 4.17 19.25 -13.03
N ASP A 135 5.44 18.85 -12.97
CA ASP A 135 6.53 19.66 -13.55
C ASP A 135 6.42 19.80 -15.07
N LYS A 136 6.00 18.74 -15.79
CA LYS A 136 5.73 18.81 -17.24
C LYS A 136 4.57 19.76 -17.56
N LEU A 137 3.44 19.63 -16.88
CA LEU A 137 2.28 20.51 -17.08
C LEU A 137 2.62 21.98 -16.79
N LYS A 138 3.46 22.23 -15.78
CA LYS A 138 3.94 23.57 -15.46
C LYS A 138 4.80 24.16 -16.58
N GLN A 139 5.66 23.38 -17.20
CA GLN A 139 6.46 23.81 -18.36
C GLN A 139 5.58 24.10 -19.58
N GLU A 140 4.58 23.26 -19.85
CA GLU A 140 3.61 23.48 -20.93
C GLU A 140 2.81 24.77 -20.73
N LEU A 141 2.36 25.04 -19.49
CA LEU A 141 1.65 26.28 -19.18
C LEU A 141 2.53 27.52 -19.37
N GLN A 142 3.82 27.44 -19.02
CA GLN A 142 4.77 28.51 -19.28
C GLN A 142 4.97 28.75 -20.78
N ALA A 143 5.11 27.69 -21.58
CA ALA A 143 5.22 27.78 -23.03
C ALA A 143 3.97 28.40 -23.67
N GLN A 144 2.77 27.95 -23.28
CA GLN A 144 1.51 28.51 -23.76
C GLN A 144 1.36 30.00 -23.38
N THR A 145 1.81 30.38 -22.19
CA THR A 145 1.80 31.80 -21.77
C THR A 145 2.70 32.65 -22.66
N ALA A 146 3.90 32.16 -23.01
CA ALA A 146 4.81 32.86 -23.91
C ALA A 146 4.23 32.98 -25.33
N GLU A 147 3.59 31.91 -25.84
CA GLU A 147 2.90 31.94 -27.13
C GLU A 147 1.74 32.95 -27.14
N LEU A 148 0.92 32.99 -26.09
CA LEU A 148 -0.16 33.97 -25.96
C LEU A 148 0.36 35.41 -25.94
N ILE A 149 1.48 35.69 -25.26
CA ILE A 149 2.12 37.02 -25.28
C ILE A 149 2.55 37.38 -26.71
N SER A 150 3.17 36.45 -27.44
CA SER A 150 3.60 36.64 -28.82
C SER A 150 2.42 36.87 -29.77
N ILE A 151 1.36 36.06 -29.66
CA ILE A 151 0.14 36.21 -30.45
C ILE A 151 -0.52 37.56 -30.16
N LYS A 152 -0.64 37.96 -28.89
CA LYS A 152 -1.20 39.26 -28.50
C LYS A 152 -0.40 40.42 -29.11
N ALA A 153 0.93 40.36 -29.06
CA ALA A 153 1.78 41.37 -29.69
C ALA A 153 1.56 41.45 -31.20
N ARG A 154 1.52 40.30 -31.89
CA ARG A 154 1.26 40.25 -33.34
C ARG A 154 -0.13 40.79 -33.69
N THR A 155 -1.17 40.43 -32.93
CA THR A 155 -2.53 40.94 -33.13
C THR A 155 -2.58 42.45 -33.02
N ASN A 156 -1.96 43.05 -31.99
CA ASN A 156 -1.88 44.50 -31.85
C ASN A 156 -1.18 45.17 -33.05
N VAL A 157 -0.10 44.57 -33.56
CA VAL A 157 0.61 45.08 -34.73
C VAL A 157 -0.28 45.01 -35.98
N THR A 158 -0.97 43.89 -36.19
CA THR A 158 -1.87 43.71 -37.34
C THR A 158 -3.07 44.63 -37.25
N GLU A 159 -3.67 44.82 -36.08
CA GLU A 159 -4.77 45.76 -35.85
C GLU A 159 -4.34 47.19 -36.22
N ASN A 160 -3.18 47.64 -35.72
CA ASN A 160 -2.62 48.94 -36.08
C ASN A 160 -2.37 49.08 -37.60
N GLN A 161 -1.85 48.05 -38.26
CA GLN A 161 -1.63 48.07 -39.72
C GLN A 161 -2.96 48.16 -40.48
N VAL A 162 -3.96 47.40 -40.07
CA VAL A 162 -5.30 47.42 -40.69
C VAL A 162 -5.96 48.79 -40.51
N GLU A 163 -5.84 49.41 -39.34
CA GLU A 163 -6.34 50.77 -39.13
C GLU A 163 -5.66 51.81 -40.02
N VAL A 164 -4.33 51.72 -40.18
CA VAL A 164 -3.58 52.61 -41.08
C VAL A 164 -4.05 52.43 -42.52
N LEU A 165 -4.16 51.19 -43.00
CA LEU A 165 -4.62 50.91 -44.36
C LEU A 165 -6.06 51.38 -44.59
N LYS A 166 -6.94 51.24 -43.60
CA LYS A 166 -8.32 51.74 -43.67
C LYS A 166 -8.34 53.26 -43.82
N ARG A 167 -7.57 53.98 -43.00
CA ARG A 167 -7.42 55.44 -43.12
C ARG A 167 -6.86 55.84 -44.48
N ASP A 168 -5.84 55.14 -44.98
CA ASP A 168 -5.24 55.40 -46.29
C ASP A 168 -6.22 55.16 -47.45
N GLY A 169 -7.03 54.12 -47.36
CA GLY A 169 -8.07 53.78 -48.33
C GLY A 169 -9.25 54.76 -48.33
N GLU A 170 -9.63 55.30 -47.17
CA GLU A 170 -10.68 56.32 -47.07
C GLU A 170 -10.26 57.65 -47.71
N VAL A 171 -8.98 58.03 -47.63
CA VAL A 171 -8.47 59.32 -48.15
C VAL A 171 -8.18 59.30 -49.66
N LYS A 172 -7.92 58.13 -50.26
CA LYS A 172 -7.39 58.01 -51.65
C LYS A 172 -8.37 57.45 -52.68
N GLN A 173 -9.63 57.25 -52.35
CA GLN A 173 -10.61 56.73 -53.30
C GLN A 173 -11.00 57.81 -54.32
N VAL A 174 -10.57 57.61 -55.57
CA VAL A 174 -11.00 58.41 -56.72
C VAL A 174 -11.45 57.48 -57.84
N ALA A 175 -12.62 57.75 -58.40
CA ALA A 175 -13.16 57.03 -59.55
C ALA A 175 -13.87 58.05 -60.45
N PHE A 176 -13.59 58.00 -61.75
CA PHE A 176 -14.11 58.95 -62.71
C PHE A 176 -14.61 58.27 -63.98
N SER A 177 -15.84 58.59 -64.38
CA SER A 177 -16.42 58.20 -65.67
C SER A 177 -17.26 59.36 -66.20
N ALA A 178 -17.09 59.68 -67.48
CA ALA A 178 -17.76 60.82 -68.11
C ALA A 178 -17.82 60.68 -69.63
N SER A 179 -18.72 61.42 -70.26
CA SER A 179 -18.84 61.57 -71.72
C SER A 179 -18.75 63.05 -72.14
N LEU A 180 -18.26 63.27 -73.36
CA LEU A 180 -18.11 64.61 -73.93
C LEU A 180 -19.48 65.26 -74.22
N PHE A 181 -20.43 64.44 -74.69
CA PHE A 181 -21.80 64.86 -75.00
C PHE A 181 -22.77 64.40 -73.92
N THR A 182 -23.77 65.25 -73.64
CA THR A 182 -24.88 64.93 -72.74
C THR A 182 -25.88 63.97 -73.38
N SER A 183 -25.96 63.96 -74.71
CA SER A 183 -26.75 63.04 -75.52
C SER A 183 -26.31 63.16 -76.98
N GLY A 184 -26.44 62.07 -77.75
CA GLY A 184 -26.12 62.04 -79.18
C GLY A 184 -24.63 61.90 -79.48
N SER A 185 -24.31 61.87 -80.78
CA SER A 185 -22.95 61.88 -81.31
C SER A 185 -22.66 63.23 -81.98
N GLY A 186 -21.42 63.69 -81.88
CA GLY A 186 -20.98 64.94 -82.50
C GLY A 186 -19.49 64.92 -82.76
N THR A 187 -19.05 65.70 -83.75
CA THR A 187 -17.63 65.84 -84.06
C THR A 187 -17.09 67.07 -83.34
N LEU A 188 -16.05 66.89 -82.52
CA LEU A 188 -15.32 67.98 -81.87
C LEU A 188 -14.07 68.32 -82.68
N GLY A 189 -14.07 69.48 -83.32
CA GLY A 189 -12.97 69.98 -84.16
C GLY A 189 -13.45 70.50 -85.53
N PRO A 190 -12.55 70.99 -86.40
CA PRO A 190 -11.09 70.95 -86.27
C PRO A 190 -10.56 72.04 -85.33
N PHE A 191 -9.59 71.67 -84.48
CA PHE A 191 -8.89 72.62 -83.62
C PHE A 191 -7.50 72.89 -84.20
N ASN A 192 -7.22 74.15 -84.55
CA ASN A 192 -5.91 74.58 -85.07
C ASN A 192 -4.94 75.01 -83.97
N THR A 193 -5.37 74.94 -82.71
CA THR A 193 -4.59 75.28 -81.50
C THR A 193 -4.95 74.31 -80.37
N HIS A 194 -4.13 74.29 -79.30
CA HIS A 194 -4.37 73.44 -78.13
C HIS A 194 -5.66 73.85 -77.40
N THR A 195 -6.75 73.10 -77.63
CA THR A 195 -8.07 73.33 -77.02
C THR A 195 -8.37 72.25 -75.98
N PRO A 196 -8.55 72.59 -74.70
CA PRO A 196 -8.95 71.63 -73.68
C PRO A 196 -10.40 71.17 -73.90
N LEU A 197 -10.64 69.86 -73.83
CA LEU A 197 -11.99 69.29 -73.90
C LEU A 197 -12.63 69.23 -72.52
N VAL A 198 -13.88 69.69 -72.42
CA VAL A 198 -14.67 69.66 -71.19
C VAL A 198 -15.74 68.58 -71.31
N PHE A 199 -15.60 67.51 -70.54
CA PHE A 199 -16.64 66.48 -70.36
C PHE A 199 -17.82 67.08 -69.61
N ARG A 200 -18.97 67.19 -70.28
CA ARG A 200 -20.17 67.84 -69.72
C ARG A 200 -21.07 66.88 -68.95
N HIS A 201 -21.00 65.58 -69.24
CA HIS A 201 -21.79 64.57 -68.57
C HIS A 201 -20.89 63.64 -67.77
N VAL A 202 -20.92 63.78 -66.44
CA VAL A 202 -20.08 63.01 -65.52
C VAL A 202 -20.96 62.01 -64.80
N VAL A 203 -20.69 60.72 -65.01
CA VAL A 203 -21.47 59.59 -64.45
C VAL A 203 -20.92 59.19 -63.09
N THR A 204 -19.61 59.27 -62.87
CA THR A 204 -18.98 58.99 -61.58
C THR A 204 -17.86 60.00 -61.35
N ASN A 205 -17.81 60.58 -60.13
CA ASN A 205 -16.79 61.55 -59.71
C ASN A 205 -16.44 61.33 -58.23
N ILE A 206 -16.11 60.09 -57.86
CA ILE A 206 -15.71 59.76 -56.49
C ILE A 206 -14.42 60.53 -56.17
N GLY A 207 -14.40 61.19 -55.01
CA GLY A 207 -13.31 62.06 -54.59
C GLY A 207 -13.34 63.48 -55.18
N ASN A 208 -14.42 63.86 -55.89
CA ASN A 208 -14.64 65.22 -56.42
C ASN A 208 -13.45 65.75 -57.23
N ALA A 209 -12.81 64.87 -58.00
CA ALA A 209 -11.56 65.15 -58.69
C ALA A 209 -11.72 65.99 -59.96
N TYR A 210 -12.94 66.12 -60.51
CA TYR A 210 -13.23 66.87 -61.73
C TYR A 210 -14.40 67.84 -61.56
N ASN A 211 -14.28 69.03 -62.16
CA ASN A 211 -15.35 70.03 -62.21
C ASN A 211 -15.88 70.21 -63.65
N PRO A 212 -17.13 69.80 -63.96
CA PRO A 212 -17.69 69.84 -65.32
C PRO A 212 -17.97 71.26 -65.84
N ASN A 213 -18.03 72.26 -64.96
CA ASN A 213 -18.24 73.65 -65.37
C ASN A 213 -16.97 74.31 -65.90
N THR A 214 -15.81 73.88 -65.38
CA THR A 214 -14.50 74.49 -65.70
C THR A 214 -13.56 73.55 -66.45
N GLY A 215 -13.86 72.25 -66.50
CA GLY A 215 -12.99 71.23 -67.10
C GLY A 215 -11.74 70.92 -66.28
N THR A 216 -11.65 71.43 -65.04
CA THR A 216 -10.44 71.30 -64.22
C THR A 216 -10.42 69.98 -63.45
N GLN A 217 -9.25 69.36 -63.42
CA GLN A 217 -8.96 68.16 -62.62
C GLN A 217 -8.09 68.55 -61.42
N SER A 218 -8.53 68.23 -60.21
CA SER A 218 -7.82 68.52 -58.97
C SER A 218 -6.86 67.40 -58.54
N HIS A 219 -7.05 66.18 -59.04
CA HIS A 219 -6.22 65.01 -58.73
C HIS A 219 -5.94 64.18 -60.00
N LYS A 220 -4.81 63.47 -60.03
CA LYS A 220 -4.53 62.50 -61.10
C LYS A 220 -5.44 61.29 -60.93
N ILE A 221 -6.38 61.11 -61.85
CA ILE A 221 -7.34 60.01 -61.85
C ILE A 221 -6.87 58.93 -62.81
N LYS A 222 -6.91 57.65 -62.41
CA LYS A 222 -6.80 56.54 -63.36
C LYS A 222 -8.14 56.45 -64.12
N SER A 223 -8.15 56.86 -65.38
CA SER A 223 -9.31 56.72 -66.24
C SER A 223 -9.41 55.26 -66.69
N PHE A 224 -10.59 54.65 -66.49
CA PHE A 224 -11.00 53.47 -67.24
C PHE A 224 -11.89 53.99 -68.37
N ILE A 225 -11.41 53.86 -69.61
CA ILE A 225 -12.15 54.20 -70.83
C ILE A 225 -12.76 52.93 -71.37
#